data_AF-A0A970AL70-F1
#
_entry.id   AF-A0A970AL70-F1
#
_cell.length_a   1.000
_cell.length_b   1.000
_cell.length_c   1.000
_cell.angle_alpha   90.00
_cell.angle_beta   90.00
_cell.angle_gamma   90.00
#
_symmetry.space_group_name_H-M   'P 1'
#
loop_
_entity.id
_entity.type
_entity.pdbx_description
1 polymer ?
#
loop_
_entity_poly.entity_id
_entity_poly.type
_entity_poly.pdbx_seq_one_letter_code
_entity_poly.pdbx_strand_id
1 'polypeptide(L)'
;MNRFRVGGRILKTVLAVTLAIFLAQQLGLQNVGLAAVLAVIAVQRTFYRSLVQGLSVVGTVSLGCVLGGLCGYLLSTTPLSYGLATLLCILICLRLHWQDNVVLATVTAVTVIFSDITNFTVFLEQIAPSLLGTLCALAINYLFTPNHEEEVVQRVLDVEKGLCRVAEGIMGKMSKPGPDDGAIAEEIKRLAAEIQEGKAMAKLLREEQRFIITRETPSDRYRQAFHIFESQLDRLEGMYKLARRMPVEVPQALPLVKLFRIVLKVQHNRLRGKSWPAQLLERAMDNLDERYETMELPLTRAEFVSRASLFHLFREIRRYYRRTLKLPAVLRERRPRTRKSLFSRLSHRAAAKAG
;
A
#
# COMPACT_ATOMS: atom_id res chain seq x y z
N MET A 1 -8.76 5.11 28.28
CA MET A 1 -7.82 6.16 27.82
C MET A 1 -7.21 5.73 26.49
N ASN A 2 -7.63 6.34 25.37
CA ASN A 2 -7.02 6.08 24.06
C ASN A 2 -5.55 6.52 24.10
N ARG A 3 -4.62 5.57 24.06
CA ARG A 3 -3.19 5.87 23.90
C ARG A 3 -3.02 6.45 22.50
N PHE A 4 -2.91 7.77 22.39
CA PHE A 4 -2.45 8.44 21.17
C PHE A 4 -1.04 7.93 20.86
N ARG A 5 -0.94 6.91 20.01
CA ARG A 5 0.36 6.48 19.48
C ARG A 5 0.83 7.58 18.55
N VAL A 6 1.83 8.34 18.97
CA VAL A 6 2.50 9.34 18.12
C VAL A 6 3.02 8.60 16.88
N GLY A 7 2.36 8.82 15.74
CA GLY A 7 2.71 8.15 14.50
C GLY A 7 4.07 8.62 13.99
N GLY A 8 4.84 7.75 13.33
CA GLY A 8 6.19 8.05 12.85
C GLY A 8 6.27 9.29 11.94
N ARG A 9 5.18 9.68 11.27
CA ARG A 9 5.11 10.94 10.52
C ARG A 9 5.28 12.17 11.42
N ILE A 10 4.62 12.19 12.59
CA ILE A 10 4.66 13.33 13.52
C ILE A 10 6.10 13.56 13.98
N LEU A 11 6.80 12.50 14.38
CA LEU A 11 8.19 12.59 14.82
C LEU A 11 9.10 13.15 13.71
N LYS A 12 8.95 12.65 12.47
CA LYS A 12 9.71 13.16 11.33
C LYS A 12 9.41 14.62 11.03
N THR A 13 8.14 15.03 11.12
CA THR A 13 7.77 16.43 10.91
C THR A 13 8.43 17.32 11.95
N VAL A 14 8.38 16.96 13.23
CA VAL A 14 9.03 17.74 14.30
C VAL A 14 10.54 17.83 14.04
N LEU A 15 11.21 16.72 13.74
CA LEU A 15 12.65 16.71 13.44
C LEU A 15 13.00 17.56 12.21
N ALA A 16 12.20 17.49 11.14
CA ALA A 16 12.43 18.28 9.93
C ALA A 16 12.28 19.78 10.18
N VAL A 17 11.26 20.17 10.97
CA VAL A 17 11.03 21.56 11.36
C VAL A 17 12.17 22.09 12.22
N THR A 18 12.55 21.35 13.26
CA THR A 18 13.67 21.73 14.14
C THR A 18 14.96 21.90 13.35
N LEU A 19 15.25 20.97 12.42
CA LEU A 19 16.43 21.05 11.57
C LEU A 19 16.36 22.24 10.60
N ALA A 20 15.20 22.51 9.99
CA ALA A 20 15.01 23.65 9.09
C ALA A 20 15.21 24.99 9.79
N ILE A 21 14.66 25.16 11.01
CA ILE A 21 14.84 26.38 11.82
C ILE A 21 16.31 26.56 12.17
N PHE A 22 16.94 25.50 12.69
CA PHE A 22 18.35 25.55 13.10
C PHE A 22 19.25 25.98 11.94
N LEU A 23 19.11 25.34 10.77
CA LEU A 23 19.91 25.69 9.59
C LEU A 23 19.56 27.08 9.05
N ALA A 24 18.29 27.49 9.08
CA ALA A 24 17.89 28.81 8.60
C ALA A 24 18.52 29.93 9.43
N GLN A 25 18.58 29.76 10.75
CA GLN A 25 19.24 30.69 11.66
C GLN A 25 20.75 30.75 11.42
N GLN A 26 21.41 29.60 11.24
CA GLN A 26 22.85 29.54 10.97
C GLN A 26 23.23 30.18 9.62
N LEU A 27 22.33 30.09 8.63
CA LEU A 27 22.51 30.72 7.32
C LEU A 27 22.09 32.19 7.29
N GLY A 28 21.61 32.76 8.40
CA GLY A 28 21.16 34.14 8.48
C GLY A 28 19.93 34.46 7.61
N LEU A 29 19.08 33.45 7.32
CA LEU A 29 17.86 33.67 6.56
C LEU A 29 16.89 34.54 7.37
N GLN A 30 16.39 35.63 6.78
CA GLN A 30 15.44 36.51 7.46
C GLN A 30 14.12 35.80 7.79
N ASN A 31 13.61 34.98 6.86
CA ASN A 31 12.33 34.31 7.00
C ASN A 31 12.46 32.87 7.52
N VAL A 32 12.93 32.73 8.77
CA VAL A 32 13.08 31.43 9.45
C VAL A 32 11.73 30.70 9.59
N GLY A 33 10.65 31.44 9.85
CA GLY A 33 9.31 30.89 9.98
C GLY A 33 8.82 30.19 8.71
N LEU A 34 9.11 30.77 7.54
CA LEU A 34 8.77 30.17 6.25
C LEU A 34 9.51 28.84 6.04
N ALA A 35 10.79 28.73 6.40
CA ALA A 35 11.54 27.47 6.29
C ALA A 35 10.88 26.34 7.11
N ALA A 36 10.41 26.68 8.32
CA ALA A 36 9.69 25.73 9.18
C ALA A 36 8.37 25.26 8.54
N VAL A 37 7.53 26.19 8.09
CA VAL A 37 6.24 25.88 7.45
C VAL A 37 6.44 25.01 6.20
N LEU A 38 7.43 25.35 5.37
CA LEU A 38 7.71 24.60 4.15
C LEU A 38 8.28 23.21 4.43
N ALA A 39 9.07 23.04 5.50
CA ALA A 39 9.47 21.72 5.97
C ALA A 39 8.25 20.87 6.39
N VAL A 40 7.26 21.45 7.10
CA VAL A 40 6.02 20.72 7.46
C VAL A 40 5.29 20.22 6.22
N ILE A 41 5.11 21.09 5.22
CA ILE A 41 4.37 20.77 3.99
C ILE A 41 5.10 19.67 3.20
N ALA A 42 6.44 19.75 3.11
CA ALA A 42 7.26 18.80 2.36
C ALA A 42 7.35 17.40 3.01
N VAL A 43 7.15 17.27 4.32
CA VAL A 43 7.18 15.95 5.00
C VAL A 43 5.96 15.09 4.66
N GLN A 44 6.21 14.01 3.91
CA GLN A 44 5.21 13.00 3.55
C GLN A 44 5.51 11.62 4.18
N ARG A 45 4.60 10.66 3.97
CA ARG A 45 4.74 9.29 4.53
C ARG A 45 5.91 8.50 3.92
N THR A 46 6.18 8.71 2.64
CA THR A 46 7.26 8.05 1.88
C THR A 46 8.24 9.09 1.37
N PHE A 47 9.51 8.71 1.21
CA PHE A 47 10.53 9.59 0.63
C PHE A 47 10.13 10.06 -0.78
N TYR A 48 9.61 9.16 -1.63
CA TYR A 48 9.16 9.51 -2.97
C TYR A 48 8.08 10.60 -2.96
N ARG A 49 7.04 10.47 -2.11
CA ARG A 49 6.01 11.51 -2.01
C ARG A 49 6.58 12.83 -1.50
N SER A 50 7.55 12.77 -0.61
CA SER A 50 8.22 13.96 -0.08
C SER A 50 9.03 14.66 -1.16
N LEU A 51 9.66 13.90 -2.08
CA LEU A 51 10.37 14.45 -3.23
C LEU A 51 9.41 15.15 -4.19
N VAL A 52 8.31 14.48 -4.56
CA VAL A 52 7.29 15.08 -5.43
C VAL A 52 6.68 16.33 -4.78
N GLN A 53 6.36 16.26 -3.49
CA GLN A 53 5.83 17.39 -2.75
C GLN A 53 6.85 18.52 -2.58
N GLY A 54 8.12 18.19 -2.36
CA GLY A 54 9.20 19.17 -2.27
C GLY A 54 9.38 19.94 -3.57
N LEU A 55 9.36 19.24 -4.71
CA LEU A 55 9.41 19.86 -6.03
C LEU A 55 8.18 20.74 -6.29
N SER A 56 6.97 20.29 -5.90
CA SER A 56 5.77 21.11 -6.04
C SER A 56 5.83 22.34 -5.14
N VAL A 57 6.31 22.23 -3.89
CA VAL A 57 6.48 23.36 -2.97
C VAL A 57 7.44 24.41 -3.54
N VAL A 58 8.63 24.01 -3.96
CA VAL A 58 9.63 24.94 -4.52
C VAL A 58 9.09 25.57 -5.81
N GLY A 59 8.43 24.78 -6.67
CA GLY A 59 7.79 25.26 -7.89
C GLY A 59 6.66 26.27 -7.62
N THR A 60 5.81 26.01 -6.63
CA THR A 60 4.72 26.88 -6.19
C THR A 60 5.25 28.21 -5.63
N VAL A 61 6.28 28.17 -4.77
CA VAL A 61 6.90 29.39 -4.22
C VAL A 61 7.53 30.21 -5.35
N SER A 62 8.24 29.56 -6.26
CA SER A 62 8.83 30.21 -7.43
C SER A 62 7.76 30.83 -8.35
N LEU A 63 6.64 30.14 -8.56
CA LEU A 63 5.51 30.65 -9.31
C LEU A 63 4.89 31.89 -8.66
N GLY A 64 4.64 31.83 -7.34
CA GLY A 64 4.11 32.96 -6.57
C GLY A 64 5.05 34.16 -6.63
N CYS A 65 6.36 33.94 -6.53
CA CYS A 65 7.38 34.96 -6.73
C CYS A 65 7.28 35.63 -8.09
N VAL A 66 7.29 34.85 -9.17
CA VAL A 66 7.24 35.38 -10.54
C VAL A 66 5.95 36.15 -10.80
N LEU A 67 4.80 35.60 -10.42
CA LEU A 67 3.50 36.24 -10.67
C LEU A 67 3.29 37.47 -9.77
N GLY A 68 3.70 37.40 -8.51
CA GLY A 68 3.67 38.56 -7.61
C GLY A 68 4.55 39.69 -8.13
N GLY A 69 5.80 39.39 -8.51
CA GLY A 69 6.72 40.36 -9.09
C GLY A 69 6.18 40.98 -10.38
N LEU A 70 5.66 40.16 -11.29
CA LEU A 70 5.12 40.63 -12.57
C LEU A 70 3.87 41.51 -12.39
N CYS A 71 2.89 41.06 -11.59
CA CYS A 71 1.66 41.81 -11.36
C CYS A 71 1.93 43.11 -10.60
N GLY A 72 2.77 43.07 -9.58
CA GLY A 72 3.12 44.28 -8.83
C GLY A 72 3.97 45.26 -9.63
N TYR A 73 4.81 44.80 -10.55
CA TYR A 73 5.51 45.69 -11.49
C TYR A 73 4.56 46.34 -12.51
N LEU A 74 3.64 45.57 -13.12
CA LEU A 74 2.74 46.06 -14.17
C LEU A 74 1.59 46.94 -13.66
N LEU A 75 1.04 46.61 -12.49
CA LEU A 75 -0.19 47.22 -11.95
C LEU A 75 0.07 48.00 -10.65
N SER A 76 1.34 48.16 -10.27
CA SER A 76 1.77 48.71 -8.98
C SER A 76 1.16 47.94 -7.79
N THR A 77 1.35 48.42 -6.57
CA THR A 77 0.81 47.80 -5.34
C THR A 77 -0.66 48.17 -5.13
N THR A 78 -1.52 47.87 -6.11
CA THR A 78 -2.97 48.14 -6.09
C THR A 78 -3.77 46.88 -5.73
N PRO A 79 -4.99 46.98 -5.17
CA PRO A 79 -5.85 45.81 -4.91
C PRO A 79 -6.06 44.90 -6.13
N LEU A 80 -6.05 45.49 -7.33
CA LEU A 80 -6.18 44.77 -8.59
C LEU A 80 -4.97 43.85 -8.86
N SER A 81 -3.75 44.27 -8.49
CA SER A 81 -2.55 43.46 -8.70
C SER A 81 -2.56 42.19 -7.83
N TYR A 82 -2.98 42.30 -6.57
CA TYR A 82 -3.18 41.15 -5.67
C TYR A 82 -4.25 40.19 -6.18
N GLY A 83 -5.40 40.72 -6.62
CA GLY A 83 -6.49 39.91 -7.16
C GLY A 83 -6.09 39.16 -8.43
N LEU A 84 -5.41 39.85 -9.36
CA LEU A 84 -4.95 39.25 -10.61
C LEU A 84 -3.85 38.21 -10.37
N ALA A 85 -2.86 38.51 -9.53
CA ALA A 85 -1.80 37.55 -9.17
C ALA A 85 -2.39 36.29 -8.53
N THR A 86 -3.36 36.46 -7.62
CA THR A 86 -4.08 35.34 -6.99
C THR A 86 -4.83 34.49 -8.02
N LEU A 87 -5.57 35.13 -8.93
CA LEU A 87 -6.28 34.44 -10.01
C LEU A 87 -5.32 33.62 -10.89
N LEU A 88 -4.21 34.22 -11.32
CA LEU A 88 -3.20 33.55 -12.14
C LEU A 88 -2.53 32.39 -11.40
N CYS A 89 -2.17 32.58 -10.13
CA CYS A 89 -1.64 31.51 -9.27
C CYS A 89 -2.59 30.32 -9.22
N ILE A 90 -3.89 30.55 -8.98
CA ILE A 90 -4.92 29.50 -8.94
C ILE A 90 -4.99 28.76 -10.29
N LEU A 91 -5.14 29.50 -11.39
CA LEU A 91 -5.29 28.91 -12.72
C LEU A 91 -4.07 28.06 -13.12
N ILE A 92 -2.86 28.54 -12.86
CA ILE A 92 -1.62 27.82 -13.20
C ILE A 92 -1.43 26.62 -12.27
N CYS A 93 -1.69 26.74 -10.97
CA CYS A 93 -1.62 25.61 -10.05
C CYS A 93 -2.61 24.49 -10.43
N LEU A 94 -3.82 24.83 -10.90
CA LEU A 94 -4.78 23.87 -11.41
C LEU A 94 -4.25 23.15 -12.67
N ARG A 95 -3.63 23.88 -13.59
CA ARG A 95 -3.03 23.31 -14.82
C ARG A 95 -1.81 22.41 -14.54
N LEU A 96 -1.02 22.73 -13.51
CA LEU A 96 0.16 21.96 -13.11
C LEU A 96 -0.16 20.83 -12.12
N HIS A 97 -1.44 20.65 -11.75
CA HIS A 97 -1.88 19.71 -10.72
C HIS A 97 -1.24 19.95 -9.33
N TRP A 98 -0.94 21.20 -8.98
CA TRP A 98 -0.41 21.62 -7.67
C TRP A 98 -1.51 22.16 -6.75
N GLN A 99 -2.68 21.51 -6.78
CA GLN A 99 -3.90 21.98 -6.12
C GLN A 99 -3.73 22.13 -4.60
N ASP A 100 -2.98 21.22 -3.97
CA ASP A 100 -2.69 21.23 -2.54
C ASP A 100 -1.84 22.43 -2.09
N ASN A 101 -1.18 23.12 -3.04
CA ASN A 101 -0.27 24.23 -2.77
C ASN A 101 -0.82 25.58 -3.25
N VAL A 102 -2.09 25.66 -3.69
CA VAL A 102 -2.68 26.91 -4.20
C VAL A 102 -2.57 28.04 -3.18
N VAL A 103 -2.90 27.77 -1.92
CA VAL A 103 -2.79 28.74 -0.82
C VAL A 103 -1.36 29.22 -0.65
N LEU A 104 -0.37 28.34 -0.81
CA LEU A 104 1.04 28.72 -0.72
C LEU A 104 1.44 29.65 -1.88
N ALA A 105 1.04 29.36 -3.13
CA ALA A 105 1.33 30.23 -4.28
C ALA A 105 0.74 31.63 -4.11
N THR A 106 -0.51 31.70 -3.68
CA THR A 106 -1.23 32.98 -3.54
C THR A 106 -0.65 33.80 -2.39
N VAL A 107 -0.39 33.19 -1.23
CA VAL A 107 0.26 33.86 -0.11
C VAL A 107 1.64 34.38 -0.50
N THR A 108 2.47 33.57 -1.17
CA THR A 108 3.79 34.04 -1.65
C THR A 108 3.67 35.21 -2.61
N ALA A 109 2.74 35.16 -3.59
CA ALA A 109 2.55 36.27 -4.53
C ALA A 109 2.11 37.56 -3.82
N VAL A 110 1.19 37.45 -2.86
CA VAL A 110 0.75 38.58 -2.02
C VAL A 110 1.90 39.14 -1.21
N THR A 111 2.70 38.28 -0.55
CA THR A 111 3.86 38.72 0.25
C THR A 111 4.89 39.45 -0.61
N VAL A 112 5.14 38.97 -1.84
CA VAL A 112 6.06 39.64 -2.77
C VAL A 112 5.55 41.01 -3.21
N ILE A 113 4.26 41.14 -3.56
CA ILE A 113 3.68 42.44 -3.94
C ILE A 113 3.66 43.41 -2.75
N PHE A 114 3.44 42.90 -1.54
CA PHE A 114 3.44 43.71 -0.31
C PHE A 114 4.84 44.19 0.08
N SER A 115 5.87 43.48 -0.38
CA SER A 115 7.28 43.82 -0.15
C SER A 115 7.80 44.75 -1.25
N ASP A 116 9.01 45.30 -1.08
CA ASP A 116 9.62 46.13 -2.11
C ASP A 116 10.10 45.28 -3.30
N ILE A 117 9.26 45.22 -4.34
CA ILE A 117 9.46 44.43 -5.56
C ILE A 117 10.71 44.87 -6.35
N THR A 118 11.19 46.11 -6.14
CA THR A 118 12.41 46.59 -6.79
C THR A 118 13.66 45.95 -6.21
N ASN A 119 13.57 45.41 -4.99
CA ASN A 119 14.65 44.72 -4.33
C ASN A 119 14.61 43.21 -4.64
N PHE A 120 15.61 42.74 -5.39
CA PHE A 120 15.73 41.32 -5.74
C PHE A 120 15.85 40.41 -4.51
N THR A 121 16.27 40.92 -3.35
CA THR A 121 16.38 40.12 -2.13
C THR A 121 15.03 39.56 -1.67
N VAL A 122 13.91 40.21 -2.00
CA VAL A 122 12.56 39.74 -1.67
C VAL A 122 12.29 38.35 -2.27
N PHE A 123 12.76 38.09 -3.50
CA PHE A 123 12.61 36.77 -4.13
C PHE A 123 13.47 35.72 -3.42
N LEU A 124 14.70 36.08 -3.03
CA LEU A 124 15.59 35.19 -2.29
C LEU A 124 15.04 34.84 -0.90
N GLU A 125 14.39 35.80 -0.23
CA GLU A 125 13.74 35.62 1.07
C GLU A 125 12.54 34.66 1.02
N GLN A 126 11.99 34.38 -0.16
CA GLN A 126 10.96 33.36 -0.36
C GLN A 126 11.56 32.03 -0.83
N ILE A 127 12.45 32.08 -1.82
CA ILE A 127 12.99 30.88 -2.47
C ILE A 127 13.98 30.14 -1.55
N ALA A 128 14.90 30.85 -0.87
CA ALA A 128 15.91 30.19 -0.04
C ALA A 128 15.32 29.41 1.14
N PRO A 129 14.35 29.94 1.93
CA PRO A 129 13.65 29.16 2.95
C PRO A 129 12.89 27.96 2.36
N SER A 130 12.32 28.09 1.16
CA SER A 130 11.61 26.99 0.49
C SER A 130 12.49 25.82 0.13
N LEU A 131 13.69 26.12 -0.40
CA LEU A 131 14.70 25.12 -0.71
C LEU A 131 15.19 24.46 0.57
N LEU A 132 15.54 25.25 1.58
CA LEU A 132 16.08 24.74 2.84
C LEU A 132 15.07 23.85 3.59
N GLY A 133 13.84 24.32 3.77
CA GLY A 133 12.78 23.56 4.43
C GLY A 133 12.49 22.24 3.70
N THR A 134 12.44 22.28 2.37
CA THR A 134 12.27 21.09 1.52
C THR A 134 13.43 20.11 1.68
N LEU A 135 14.68 20.59 1.64
CA LEU A 135 15.86 19.74 1.80
C LEU A 135 15.90 19.06 3.17
N CYS A 136 15.58 19.79 4.25
CA CYS A 136 15.47 19.22 5.60
C CYS A 136 14.40 18.13 5.68
N ALA A 137 13.23 18.37 5.10
CA ALA A 137 12.15 17.38 5.04
C ALA A 137 12.58 16.11 4.29
N LEU A 138 13.27 16.25 3.17
CA LEU A 138 13.80 15.12 2.39
C LEU A 138 14.86 14.34 3.16
N ALA A 139 15.79 15.04 3.81
CA ALA A 139 16.86 14.42 4.61
C ALA A 139 16.28 13.58 5.75
N ILE A 140 15.35 14.14 6.53
CA ILE A 140 14.70 13.42 7.63
C ILE A 140 13.86 12.26 7.09
N ASN A 141 13.09 12.44 6.01
CA ASN A 141 12.29 11.34 5.48
C ASN A 141 13.12 10.20 4.91
N TYR A 142 14.29 10.50 4.34
CA TYR A 142 15.25 9.49 3.91
C TYR A 142 15.81 8.71 5.10
N LEU A 143 16.30 9.41 6.14
CA LEU A 143 16.92 8.80 7.32
C LEU A 143 15.96 7.94 8.14
N PHE A 144 14.68 8.34 8.21
CA PHE A 144 13.67 7.67 9.05
C PHE A 144 12.66 6.84 8.24
N THR A 145 13.00 6.35 7.04
CA THR A 145 12.09 5.54 6.20
C THR A 145 11.52 4.34 7.00
N PRO A 146 10.19 4.15 7.10
CA PRO A 146 9.61 3.05 7.86
C PRO A 146 9.87 1.71 7.18
N ASN A 147 9.99 0.63 7.95
CA ASN A 147 10.12 -0.72 7.40
C ASN A 147 8.75 -1.28 6.99
N HIS A 148 8.18 -0.77 5.90
CA HIS A 148 6.89 -1.22 5.38
C HIS A 148 6.93 -2.70 4.92
N GLU A 149 8.11 -3.27 4.66
CA GLU A 149 8.25 -4.66 4.20
C GLU A 149 7.81 -5.67 5.27
N GLU A 150 8.27 -5.51 6.52
CA GLU A 150 7.89 -6.40 7.64
C GLU A 150 6.39 -6.35 7.92
N GLU A 151 5.81 -5.15 7.93
CA GLU A 151 4.37 -4.99 8.17
C GLU A 151 3.54 -5.59 7.03
N VAL A 152 3.96 -5.46 5.77
CA VAL A 152 3.29 -6.15 4.64
C VAL A 152 3.37 -7.66 4.78
N VAL A 153 4.53 -8.21 5.17
CA VAL A 153 4.71 -9.65 5.40
C VAL A 153 3.77 -10.14 6.50
N GLN A 154 3.67 -9.40 7.60
CA GLN A 154 2.75 -9.73 8.68
C GLN A 154 1.29 -9.72 8.21
N ARG A 155 0.89 -8.73 7.42
CA ARG A 155 -0.46 -8.67 6.84
C ARG A 155 -0.76 -9.83 5.89
N VAL A 156 0.23 -10.28 5.11
CA VAL A 156 0.08 -11.49 4.28
C VAL A 156 -0.17 -12.72 5.15
N LEU A 157 0.55 -12.88 6.26
CA LEU A 157 0.36 -13.98 7.21
C LEU A 157 -1.01 -13.93 7.89
N ASP A 158 -1.44 -12.75 8.33
CA ASP A 158 -2.72 -12.58 9.01
C ASP A 158 -3.90 -12.87 8.07
N VAL A 159 -3.84 -12.38 6.83
CA VAL A 159 -4.85 -12.67 5.81
C VAL A 159 -4.86 -14.15 5.44
N GLU A 160 -3.70 -14.80 5.29
CA GLU A 160 -3.65 -16.24 5.00
C GLU A 160 -4.31 -17.06 6.11
N LYS A 161 -4.01 -16.75 7.39
CA LYS A 161 -4.68 -17.37 8.53
C LYS A 161 -6.19 -17.10 8.52
N GLY A 162 -6.62 -15.89 8.18
CA GLY A 162 -8.02 -15.53 8.02
C GLY A 162 -8.72 -16.39 6.97
N LEU A 163 -8.12 -16.53 5.78
CA LEU A 163 -8.65 -17.39 4.72
C LEU A 163 -8.76 -18.85 5.17
N CYS A 164 -7.76 -19.36 5.89
CA CYS A 164 -7.80 -20.70 6.48
C CYS A 164 -8.95 -20.86 7.49
N ARG A 165 -9.15 -19.90 8.41
CA ARG A 165 -10.24 -19.93 9.38
C ARG A 165 -11.61 -19.95 8.72
N VAL A 166 -11.83 -19.11 7.71
CA VAL A 166 -13.08 -19.10 6.93
C VAL A 166 -13.29 -20.46 6.24
N ALA A 167 -12.25 -20.99 5.60
CA ALA A 167 -12.31 -22.29 4.94
C ALA A 167 -12.60 -23.44 5.92
N GLU A 168 -12.01 -23.41 7.12
CA GLU A 168 -12.27 -24.37 8.20
C GLU A 168 -13.71 -24.29 8.70
N GLY A 169 -14.26 -23.07 8.88
CA GLY A 169 -15.67 -22.88 9.21
C GLY A 169 -16.61 -23.46 8.15
N ILE A 170 -16.28 -23.27 6.86
CA ILE A 170 -17.03 -23.85 5.74
C ILE A 170 -16.94 -25.38 5.77
N MET A 171 -15.75 -25.95 5.95
CA MET A 171 -15.56 -27.41 6.08
C MET A 171 -16.34 -27.99 7.27
N GLY A 172 -16.44 -27.25 8.38
CA GLY A 172 -17.28 -27.58 9.52
C GLY A 172 -18.75 -27.69 9.14
N LYS A 173 -19.29 -26.67 8.46
CA LYS A 173 -20.69 -26.67 7.97
C LYS A 173 -20.97 -27.75 6.92
N MET A 174 -19.99 -28.09 6.08
CA MET A 174 -20.13 -29.20 5.12
C MET A 174 -20.24 -30.55 5.83
N SER A 175 -19.49 -30.73 6.91
CA SER A 175 -19.45 -31.99 7.67
C SER A 175 -20.66 -32.13 8.59
N LYS A 176 -21.12 -31.02 9.18
CA LYS A 176 -22.25 -30.94 10.10
C LYS A 176 -23.13 -29.74 9.74
N PRO A 177 -24.04 -29.88 8.76
CA PRO A 177 -24.98 -28.83 8.43
C PRO A 177 -25.91 -28.53 9.61
N GLY A 178 -26.25 -27.27 9.78
CA GLY A 178 -26.99 -26.81 10.94
C GLY A 178 -27.22 -25.31 10.92
N PRO A 179 -27.82 -24.76 11.99
CA PRO A 179 -28.10 -23.35 12.10
C PRO A 179 -26.83 -22.51 11.90
N ASP A 180 -27.02 -21.32 11.37
CA ASP A 180 -25.94 -20.40 11.05
C ASP A 180 -26.07 -19.15 11.91
N ASP A 181 -25.09 -18.96 12.80
CA ASP A 181 -24.97 -17.81 13.69
C ASP A 181 -24.38 -16.58 12.98
N GLY A 182 -23.96 -16.71 11.72
CA GLY A 182 -23.39 -15.63 10.93
C GLY A 182 -21.93 -15.32 11.27
N ALA A 183 -21.27 -16.09 12.15
CA ALA A 183 -19.89 -15.84 12.55
C ALA A 183 -18.92 -15.87 11.35
N ILE A 184 -19.13 -16.79 10.41
CA ILE A 184 -18.34 -16.87 9.16
C ILE A 184 -18.60 -15.66 8.26
N ALA A 185 -19.83 -15.13 8.20
CA ALA A 185 -20.15 -13.94 7.41
C ALA A 185 -19.41 -12.71 7.96
N GLU A 186 -19.38 -12.54 9.28
CA GLU A 186 -18.63 -11.45 9.92
C GLU A 186 -17.11 -11.61 9.73
N GLU A 187 -16.59 -12.83 9.81
CA GLU A 187 -15.19 -13.12 9.49
C GLU A 187 -14.84 -12.74 8.04
N ILE A 188 -15.71 -13.05 7.06
CA ILE A 188 -15.52 -12.68 5.65
C ILE A 188 -15.48 -11.16 5.50
N LYS A 189 -16.41 -10.42 6.12
CA LYS A 189 -16.44 -8.95 6.08
C LYS A 189 -15.16 -8.35 6.66
N ARG A 190 -14.72 -8.85 7.82
CA ARG A 190 -13.48 -8.39 8.47
C ARG A 190 -12.26 -8.66 7.59
N LEU A 191 -12.18 -9.86 7.04
CA LEU A 191 -11.07 -10.27 6.17
C LEU A 191 -11.02 -9.47 4.87
N ALA A 192 -12.17 -9.07 4.32
CA ALA A 192 -12.23 -8.16 3.16
C ALA A 192 -11.57 -6.81 3.47
N ALA A 193 -11.84 -6.25 4.67
CA ALA A 193 -11.20 -5.01 5.12
C ALA A 193 -9.68 -5.19 5.32
N GLU A 194 -9.26 -6.27 5.98
CA GLU A 194 -7.83 -6.61 6.18
C GLU A 194 -7.07 -6.75 4.84
N ILE A 195 -7.71 -7.32 3.81
CA ILE A 195 -7.14 -7.40 2.46
C ILE A 195 -6.96 -6.02 1.83
N GLN A 196 -7.94 -5.10 1.98
CA GLN A 196 -7.79 -3.73 1.46
C GLN A 196 -6.68 -2.96 2.18
N GLU A 197 -6.57 -3.12 3.50
CA GLU A 197 -5.45 -2.56 4.27
C GLU A 197 -4.10 -3.10 3.76
N GLY A 198 -4.01 -4.41 3.52
CA GLY A 198 -2.81 -5.04 2.96
C GLY A 198 -2.43 -4.52 1.57
N LYS A 199 -3.41 -4.28 0.69
CA LYS A 199 -3.19 -3.65 -0.63
C LYS A 199 -2.68 -2.22 -0.50
N ALA A 200 -3.27 -1.42 0.39
CA ALA A 200 -2.84 -0.05 0.64
C ALA A 200 -1.40 -0.01 1.16
N MET A 201 -1.05 -0.96 2.03
CA MET A 201 0.29 -1.10 2.58
C MET A 201 1.31 -1.52 1.51
N ALA A 202 0.98 -2.49 0.65
CA ALA A 202 1.82 -2.88 -0.48
C ALA A 202 2.06 -1.73 -1.47
N LYS A 203 1.08 -0.82 -1.62
CA LYS A 203 1.23 0.40 -2.42
C LYS A 203 2.25 1.37 -1.81
N LEU A 204 2.26 1.55 -0.49
CA LEU A 204 3.28 2.37 0.19
C LEU A 204 4.68 1.80 0.00
N LEU A 205 4.84 0.48 0.17
CA LEU A 205 6.12 -0.18 -0.07
C LEU A 205 6.61 0.00 -1.52
N ARG A 206 5.71 -0.03 -2.50
CA ARG A 206 6.04 0.23 -3.91
C ARG A 206 6.60 1.63 -4.12
N GLU A 207 6.05 2.64 -3.45
CA GLU A 207 6.54 4.01 -3.55
C GLU A 207 7.95 4.15 -2.96
N GLU A 208 8.27 3.42 -1.89
CA GLU A 208 9.62 3.38 -1.31
C GLU A 208 10.61 2.65 -2.23
N GLN A 209 10.15 1.58 -2.88
CA GLN A 209 10.96 0.78 -3.79
C GLN A 209 11.03 1.38 -5.21
N ARG A 210 10.44 2.55 -5.46
CA ARG A 210 10.35 3.14 -6.81
C ARG A 210 11.70 3.41 -7.47
N PHE A 211 12.75 3.61 -6.67
CA PHE A 211 14.12 3.82 -7.16
C PHE A 211 14.95 2.53 -7.24
N ILE A 212 14.36 1.37 -6.93
CA ILE A 212 15.02 0.08 -7.09
C ILE A 212 14.92 -0.33 -8.56
N ILE A 213 16.06 -0.33 -9.25
CA ILE A 213 16.20 -0.75 -10.65
C ILE A 213 16.17 -2.29 -10.71
N THR A 214 15.00 -2.89 -10.53
CA THR A 214 14.79 -4.34 -10.73
C THR A 214 13.49 -4.56 -11.47
N ARG A 215 13.47 -5.49 -12.44
CA ARG A 215 12.29 -5.76 -13.31
C ARG A 215 11.03 -6.17 -12.53
N GLU A 216 11.19 -6.85 -11.39
CA GLU A 216 10.10 -7.14 -10.45
C GLU A 216 10.52 -6.71 -9.04
N THR A 217 9.70 -5.87 -8.41
CA THR A 217 9.94 -5.49 -7.01
C THR A 217 9.24 -6.46 -6.06
N PRO A 218 9.75 -6.67 -4.84
CA PRO A 218 9.01 -7.36 -3.78
C PRO A 218 7.58 -6.83 -3.60
N SER A 219 7.39 -5.51 -3.71
CA SER A 219 6.07 -4.87 -3.63
C SER A 219 5.07 -5.39 -4.69
N ASP A 220 5.52 -5.69 -5.90
CA ASP A 220 4.66 -6.22 -6.97
C ASP A 220 4.15 -7.62 -6.61
N ARG A 221 5.00 -8.45 -6.00
CA ARG A 221 4.64 -9.79 -5.53
C ARG A 221 3.65 -9.73 -4.37
N TYR A 222 3.82 -8.83 -3.40
CA TYR A 222 2.84 -8.66 -2.32
C TYR A 222 1.48 -8.17 -2.84
N ARG A 223 1.48 -7.20 -3.75
CA ARG A 223 0.25 -6.69 -4.38
C ARG A 223 -0.49 -7.80 -5.14
N GLN A 224 0.25 -8.61 -5.89
CA GLN A 224 -0.30 -9.78 -6.58
C GLN A 224 -0.90 -10.78 -5.59
N ALA A 225 -0.22 -11.06 -4.47
CA ALA A 225 -0.75 -11.94 -3.43
C ALA A 225 -2.10 -11.44 -2.87
N PHE A 226 -2.21 -10.16 -2.49
CA PHE A 226 -3.48 -9.62 -1.98
C PHE A 226 -4.60 -9.61 -3.03
N HIS A 227 -4.30 -9.38 -4.30
CA HIS A 227 -5.29 -9.51 -5.37
C HIS A 227 -5.78 -10.97 -5.51
N ILE A 228 -4.89 -11.94 -5.32
CA ILE A 228 -5.27 -13.35 -5.33
C ILE A 228 -6.11 -13.69 -4.09
N PHE A 229 -5.73 -13.18 -2.91
CA PHE A 229 -6.48 -13.36 -1.66
C PHE A 229 -7.89 -12.78 -1.75
N GLU A 230 -8.07 -11.60 -2.34
CA GLU A 230 -9.41 -11.05 -2.60
C GLU A 230 -10.23 -11.99 -3.48
N SER A 231 -9.67 -12.41 -4.62
CA SER A 231 -10.36 -13.36 -5.50
C SER A 231 -10.64 -14.70 -4.82
N GLN A 232 -9.85 -15.11 -3.83
CA GLN A 232 -10.06 -16.32 -3.04
C GLN A 232 -11.16 -16.13 -2.00
N LEU A 233 -11.22 -14.96 -1.36
CA LEU A 233 -12.28 -14.59 -0.43
C LEU A 233 -13.65 -14.58 -1.12
N ASP A 234 -13.74 -14.08 -2.35
CA ASP A 234 -14.97 -14.16 -3.16
C ASP A 234 -15.45 -15.60 -3.34
N ARG A 235 -14.50 -16.55 -3.52
CA ARG A 235 -14.82 -17.98 -3.64
C ARG A 235 -15.29 -18.54 -2.32
N LEU A 236 -14.62 -18.20 -1.22
CA LEU A 236 -15.03 -18.61 0.12
C LEU A 236 -16.42 -18.08 0.49
N GLU A 237 -16.76 -16.85 0.10
CA GLU A 237 -18.10 -16.31 0.30
C GLU A 237 -19.15 -17.10 -0.49
N GLY A 238 -18.86 -17.44 -1.75
CA GLY A 238 -19.70 -18.32 -2.56
C GLY A 238 -19.87 -19.71 -1.93
N MET A 239 -18.77 -20.31 -1.47
CA MET A 239 -18.77 -21.59 -0.77
C MET A 239 -19.61 -21.53 0.51
N TYR A 240 -19.46 -20.49 1.33
CA TYR A 240 -20.23 -20.32 2.56
C TYR A 240 -21.73 -20.23 2.29
N LYS A 241 -22.15 -19.48 1.24
CA LYS A 241 -23.56 -19.42 0.81
C LYS A 241 -24.10 -20.79 0.40
N LEU A 242 -23.29 -21.64 -0.23
CA LEU A 242 -23.66 -23.01 -0.61
C LEU A 242 -23.73 -23.93 0.61
N ALA A 243 -22.73 -23.88 1.49
CA ALA A 243 -22.68 -24.70 2.70
C ALA A 243 -23.87 -24.42 3.64
N ARG A 244 -24.29 -23.15 3.76
CA ARG A 244 -25.46 -22.77 4.57
C ARG A 244 -26.79 -23.32 4.04
N ARG A 245 -26.87 -23.68 2.76
CA ARG A 245 -28.11 -24.20 2.15
C ARG A 245 -28.28 -25.71 2.36
N MET A 246 -27.28 -26.41 2.88
CA MET A 246 -27.33 -27.86 3.07
C MET A 246 -28.27 -28.21 4.24
N PRO A 247 -29.39 -28.93 4.02
CA PRO A 247 -30.30 -29.28 5.10
C PRO A 247 -29.87 -30.53 5.89
N VAL A 248 -29.05 -31.42 5.32
CA VAL A 248 -28.72 -32.72 5.94
C VAL A 248 -27.27 -33.12 5.73
N GLU A 249 -26.71 -33.89 6.67
CA GLU A 249 -25.41 -34.53 6.53
C GLU A 249 -25.44 -35.57 5.41
N VAL A 250 -24.40 -35.58 4.57
CA VAL A 250 -24.23 -36.57 3.51
C VAL A 250 -22.78 -37.06 3.46
N PRO A 251 -22.53 -38.35 3.20
CA PRO A 251 -21.19 -38.94 3.27
C PRO A 251 -20.20 -38.34 2.27
N GLN A 252 -20.70 -37.77 1.16
CA GLN A 252 -19.90 -37.13 0.11
C GLN A 252 -19.19 -35.86 0.58
N ALA A 253 -19.52 -35.31 1.76
CA ALA A 253 -18.82 -34.15 2.31
C ALA A 253 -17.37 -34.47 2.71
N LEU A 254 -17.11 -35.67 3.25
CA LEU A 254 -15.81 -36.03 3.83
C LEU A 254 -14.65 -36.00 2.82
N PRO A 255 -14.75 -36.60 1.62
CA PRO A 255 -13.71 -36.49 0.59
C PRO A 255 -13.42 -35.04 0.22
N LEU A 256 -14.46 -34.20 0.12
CA LEU A 256 -14.33 -32.82 -0.29
C LEU A 256 -13.65 -31.96 0.79
N VAL A 257 -13.97 -32.19 2.07
CA VAL A 257 -13.28 -31.57 3.21
C VAL A 257 -11.80 -31.95 3.23
N LYS A 258 -11.47 -33.23 3.01
CA LYS A 258 -10.06 -33.68 2.92
C LYS A 258 -9.33 -33.00 1.76
N LEU A 259 -9.96 -32.92 0.58
CA LEU A 259 -9.42 -32.23 -0.58
C LEU A 259 -9.12 -30.76 -0.26
N PHE A 260 -10.08 -30.06 0.34
CA PHE A 260 -9.91 -28.64 0.62
C PHE A 260 -8.78 -28.38 1.63
N ARG A 261 -8.65 -29.22 2.66
CA ARG A 261 -7.53 -29.18 3.60
C ARG A 261 -6.18 -29.31 2.89
N ILE A 262 -6.08 -30.17 1.88
CA ILE A 262 -4.86 -30.30 1.07
C ILE A 262 -4.61 -29.01 0.28
N VAL A 263 -5.63 -28.43 -0.36
CA VAL A 263 -5.51 -27.14 -1.08
C VAL A 263 -4.99 -26.03 -0.18
N LEU A 264 -5.48 -25.92 1.06
CA LEU A 264 -4.97 -24.96 2.05
C LEU A 264 -3.49 -25.22 2.40
N LYS A 265 -3.08 -26.48 2.53
CA LYS A 265 -1.67 -26.85 2.73
C LYS A 265 -0.80 -26.48 1.53
N VAL A 266 -1.31 -26.62 0.30
CA VAL A 266 -0.62 -26.16 -0.93
C VAL A 266 -0.41 -24.66 -0.90
N GLN A 267 -1.44 -23.89 -0.53
CA GLN A 267 -1.34 -22.43 -0.40
C GLN A 267 -0.24 -22.01 0.57
N HIS A 268 -0.24 -22.59 1.77
CA HIS A 268 0.78 -22.30 2.78
C HIS A 268 2.21 -22.54 2.27
N ASN A 269 2.41 -23.69 1.59
CA ASN A 269 3.70 -24.04 1.00
C ASN A 269 4.10 -23.10 -0.15
N ARG A 270 3.13 -22.72 -0.99
CA ARG A 270 3.35 -21.84 -2.14
C ARG A 270 3.83 -20.46 -1.71
N LEU A 271 3.21 -19.87 -0.68
CA LEU A 271 3.63 -18.57 -0.14
C LEU A 271 5.08 -18.59 0.37
N ARG A 272 5.53 -19.71 0.93
CA ARG A 272 6.93 -19.93 1.35
C ARG A 272 7.88 -20.30 0.21
N GLY A 273 7.37 -20.45 -1.01
CA GLY A 273 8.17 -20.85 -2.18
C GLY A 273 8.55 -22.33 -2.20
N LYS A 274 7.85 -23.19 -1.45
CA LYS A 274 8.03 -24.64 -1.51
C LYS A 274 7.28 -25.21 -2.72
N SER A 275 7.88 -26.22 -3.36
CA SER A 275 7.24 -26.97 -4.44
C SER A 275 6.13 -27.87 -3.89
N TRP A 276 5.13 -28.17 -4.73
CA TRP A 276 4.07 -29.12 -4.43
C TRP A 276 3.79 -29.99 -5.66
N PRO A 277 3.52 -31.29 -5.51
CA PRO A 277 3.15 -32.17 -6.62
C PRO A 277 1.74 -31.85 -7.14
N ALA A 278 1.64 -30.89 -8.06
CA ALA A 278 0.37 -30.41 -8.63
C ALA A 278 -0.45 -31.53 -9.29
N GLN A 279 0.22 -32.43 -10.01
CA GLN A 279 -0.40 -33.56 -10.72
C GLN A 279 -1.18 -34.50 -9.78
N LEU A 280 -0.69 -34.73 -8.56
CA LEU A 280 -1.39 -35.60 -7.60
C LEU A 280 -2.71 -35.00 -7.15
N LEU A 281 -2.74 -33.68 -6.93
CA LEU A 281 -3.95 -32.99 -6.50
C LEU A 281 -4.95 -32.83 -7.65
N GLU A 282 -4.46 -32.62 -8.87
CA GLU A 282 -5.31 -32.61 -10.07
C GLU A 282 -5.97 -33.98 -10.29
N ARG A 283 -5.19 -35.07 -10.24
CA ARG A 283 -5.75 -36.43 -10.30
C ARG A 283 -6.77 -36.70 -9.17
N ALA A 284 -6.50 -36.23 -7.96
CA ALA A 284 -7.45 -36.38 -6.85
C ALA A 284 -8.75 -35.59 -7.07
N MET A 285 -8.68 -34.43 -7.74
CA MET A 285 -9.87 -33.66 -8.15
C MET A 285 -10.64 -34.38 -9.25
N ASP A 286 -9.95 -34.91 -10.27
CA ASP A 286 -10.59 -35.59 -11.40
C ASP A 286 -11.27 -36.89 -10.95
N ASN A 287 -10.60 -37.69 -10.10
CA ASN A 287 -11.20 -38.87 -9.47
C ASN A 287 -12.43 -38.54 -8.60
N LEU A 288 -12.46 -37.36 -7.99
CA LEU A 288 -13.61 -36.92 -7.20
C LEU A 288 -14.76 -36.48 -8.11
N ASP A 289 -14.46 -35.84 -9.25
CA ASP A 289 -15.43 -35.47 -10.29
C ASP A 289 -16.12 -36.73 -10.85
N GLU A 290 -15.34 -37.74 -11.25
CA GLU A 290 -15.88 -39.03 -11.73
C GLU A 290 -16.81 -39.70 -10.71
N ARG A 291 -16.44 -39.67 -9.42
CA ARG A 291 -17.30 -40.20 -8.35
C ARG A 291 -18.62 -39.45 -8.22
N TYR A 292 -18.67 -38.16 -8.55
CA TYR A 292 -19.92 -37.40 -8.59
C TYR A 292 -20.78 -37.80 -9.80
N GLU A 293 -20.19 -38.29 -10.89
CA GLU A 293 -20.93 -38.73 -12.08
C GLU A 293 -21.52 -40.14 -11.91
N THR A 294 -20.81 -41.04 -11.23
CA THR A 294 -21.21 -42.46 -11.11
C THR A 294 -22.01 -42.79 -9.85
N MET A 295 -22.31 -41.80 -9.00
CA MET A 295 -23.01 -42.03 -7.74
C MET A 295 -24.52 -42.18 -7.94
N GLU A 296 -25.14 -42.98 -7.08
CA GLU A 296 -26.59 -43.21 -7.09
C GLU A 296 -27.38 -41.91 -6.95
N LEU A 297 -28.57 -41.87 -7.55
CA LEU A 297 -29.46 -40.73 -7.45
C LEU A 297 -29.87 -40.46 -5.99
N PRO A 298 -30.06 -39.19 -5.60
CA PRO A 298 -30.53 -38.86 -4.26
C PRO A 298 -31.95 -39.40 -4.03
N LEU A 299 -32.19 -39.99 -2.87
CA LEU A 299 -33.48 -40.58 -2.51
C LEU A 299 -34.48 -39.54 -2.00
N THR A 300 -33.98 -38.43 -1.46
CA THR A 300 -34.82 -37.35 -0.91
C THR A 300 -34.46 -35.98 -1.47
N ARG A 301 -35.42 -35.05 -1.43
CA ARG A 301 -35.17 -33.65 -1.81
C ARG A 301 -34.09 -33.00 -0.95
N ALA A 302 -34.07 -33.29 0.36
CA ALA A 302 -33.08 -32.74 1.28
C ALA A 302 -31.66 -33.23 0.94
N GLU A 303 -31.55 -34.52 0.60
CA GLU A 303 -30.31 -35.11 0.11
C GLU A 303 -29.87 -34.51 -1.24
N PHE A 304 -30.80 -34.34 -2.19
CA PHE A 304 -30.54 -33.68 -3.47
C PHE A 304 -29.94 -32.28 -3.28
N VAL A 305 -30.54 -31.46 -2.41
CA VAL A 305 -30.06 -30.10 -2.12
C VAL A 305 -28.64 -30.13 -1.54
N SER A 306 -28.37 -31.04 -0.60
CA SER A 306 -27.06 -31.17 0.03
C SER A 306 -25.98 -31.64 -0.96
N ARG A 307 -26.29 -32.67 -1.77
CA ARG A 307 -25.37 -33.20 -2.79
C ARG A 307 -25.10 -32.19 -3.91
N ALA A 308 -26.13 -31.48 -4.39
CA ALA A 308 -25.96 -30.41 -5.37
C ALA A 308 -25.09 -29.27 -4.83
N SER A 309 -25.31 -28.87 -3.57
CA SER A 309 -24.49 -27.86 -2.90
C SER A 309 -23.03 -28.30 -2.79
N LEU A 310 -22.77 -29.57 -2.45
CA LEU A 310 -21.42 -30.14 -2.41
C LEU A 310 -20.74 -30.16 -3.78
N PHE A 311 -21.46 -30.48 -4.85
CA PHE A 311 -20.90 -30.43 -6.20
C PHE A 311 -20.50 -29.00 -6.59
N HIS A 312 -21.34 -28.01 -6.29
CA HIS A 312 -20.99 -26.60 -6.50
C HIS A 312 -19.83 -26.14 -5.61
N LEU A 313 -19.77 -26.58 -4.35
CA LEU A 313 -18.64 -26.35 -3.46
C LEU A 313 -17.34 -26.91 -4.04
N PHE A 314 -17.38 -28.12 -4.60
CA PHE A 314 -16.23 -28.73 -5.28
C PHE A 314 -15.74 -27.88 -6.44
N ARG A 315 -16.65 -27.37 -7.28
CA ARG A 315 -16.28 -26.46 -8.37
C ARG A 315 -15.65 -25.17 -7.87
N GLU A 316 -16.16 -24.59 -6.78
CA GLU A 316 -15.53 -23.43 -6.15
C GLU A 316 -14.15 -23.77 -5.57
N ILE A 317 -13.95 -24.96 -5.00
CA ILE A 317 -12.65 -25.40 -4.46
C ILE A 317 -11.63 -25.55 -5.61
N ARG A 318 -12.04 -26.10 -6.77
CA ARG A 318 -11.19 -26.10 -7.98
C ARG A 318 -10.82 -24.68 -8.41
N ARG A 319 -11.78 -23.74 -8.39
CA ARG A 319 -11.51 -22.34 -8.72
C ARG A 319 -10.55 -21.69 -7.73
N TYR A 320 -10.72 -21.95 -6.43
CA TYR A 320 -9.82 -21.51 -5.37
C TYR A 320 -8.40 -22.04 -5.60
N TYR A 321 -8.25 -23.34 -5.85
CA TYR A 321 -6.97 -23.98 -6.14
C TYR A 321 -6.27 -23.38 -7.37
N ARG A 322 -6.99 -23.14 -8.47
CA ARG A 322 -6.42 -22.45 -9.66
C ARG A 322 -5.88 -21.06 -9.33
N ARG A 323 -6.48 -20.35 -8.37
CA ARG A 323 -5.96 -19.08 -7.85
C ARG A 323 -4.73 -19.29 -6.98
N THR A 324 -4.72 -20.31 -6.13
CA THR A 324 -3.57 -20.71 -5.32
C THR A 324 -2.32 -20.96 -6.17
N LEU A 325 -2.45 -21.59 -7.34
CA LEU A 325 -1.31 -21.84 -8.23
C LEU A 325 -0.63 -20.57 -8.75
N LYS A 326 -1.38 -19.46 -8.82
CA LYS A 326 -0.87 -18.15 -9.23
C LYS A 326 -0.22 -17.36 -8.10
N LEU A 327 -0.26 -17.85 -6.85
CA LEU A 327 0.32 -17.14 -5.71
C LEU A 327 1.85 -17.02 -5.86
N PRO A 328 2.40 -15.81 -5.67
CA PRO A 328 3.84 -15.61 -5.64
C PRO A 328 4.45 -16.07 -4.31
N ALA A 329 5.73 -16.45 -4.36
CA ALA A 329 6.51 -16.78 -3.17
C ALA A 329 6.95 -15.51 -2.43
N VAL A 330 6.09 -15.03 -1.53
CA VAL A 330 6.24 -13.77 -0.78
C VAL A 330 6.81 -13.94 0.63
N LEU A 331 6.72 -15.14 1.21
CA LEU A 331 7.26 -15.47 2.55
C LEU A 331 8.60 -16.21 2.48
N ARG A 332 9.29 -16.14 1.34
CA ARG A 332 10.60 -16.77 1.20
C ARG A 332 11.60 -15.99 2.05
N GLU A 333 12.23 -16.66 3.01
CA GLU A 333 13.35 -16.09 3.77
C GLU A 333 14.38 -15.53 2.80
N ARG A 334 14.52 -14.20 2.78
CA ARG A 334 15.68 -13.58 2.17
C ARG A 334 16.85 -13.89 3.09
N ARG A 335 17.90 -14.51 2.56
CA ARG A 335 19.23 -14.43 3.20
C ARG A 335 19.45 -12.96 3.58
N PRO A 336 19.81 -12.66 4.84
CA PRO A 336 19.95 -11.29 5.28
C PRO A 336 20.83 -10.54 4.27
N ARG A 337 20.32 -9.43 3.71
CA ARG A 337 21.17 -8.47 3.01
C ARG A 337 22.08 -7.88 4.08
N THR A 338 23.20 -8.54 4.34
CA THR A 338 24.29 -7.95 5.11
C THR A 338 24.68 -6.68 4.36
N ARG A 339 24.34 -5.53 4.95
CA ARG A 339 24.79 -4.18 4.56
C ARG A 339 26.31 -4.13 4.32
N LYS A 340 27.07 -5.11 4.83
CA LYS A 340 28.51 -5.32 4.62
C LYS A 340 28.93 -5.66 3.18
N SER A 341 28.04 -6.12 2.28
CA SER A 341 28.46 -6.54 0.92
C SER A 341 28.64 -5.40 -0.10
N LEU A 342 28.15 -4.19 0.18
CA LEU A 342 28.42 -3.01 -0.66
C LEU A 342 29.80 -2.40 -0.34
N PHE A 343 30.21 -2.41 0.93
CA PHE A 343 31.55 -1.93 1.33
C PHE A 343 32.66 -2.94 1.00
N SER A 344 32.43 -4.25 1.10
CA SER A 344 33.46 -5.25 0.74
C SER A 344 33.75 -5.32 -0.76
N ARG A 345 32.78 -4.97 -1.61
CA ARG A 345 32.98 -4.90 -3.07
C ARG A 345 33.69 -3.62 -3.52
N LEU A 346 33.62 -2.54 -2.72
CA LEU A 346 34.35 -1.30 -2.98
C LEU A 346 35.80 -1.38 -2.48
N SER A 347 36.06 -2.03 -1.33
CA SER A 347 37.43 -2.22 -0.82
C SER A 347 38.27 -3.16 -1.70
N HIS A 348 37.68 -4.24 -2.23
CA HIS A 348 38.40 -5.13 -3.15
C HIS A 348 38.71 -4.51 -4.51
N ARG A 349 37.88 -3.57 -5.00
CA ARG A 349 38.15 -2.84 -6.25
C ARG A 349 39.20 -1.74 -6.10
N ALA A 350 39.37 -1.18 -4.89
CA ALA A 350 40.44 -0.23 -4.60
C ALA A 350 41.79 -0.93 -4.43
N ALA A 351 41.82 -2.11 -3.80
CA ALA A 351 43.06 -2.89 -3.62
C ALA A 351 43.58 -3.50 -4.93
N ALA A 352 42.72 -3.91 -5.86
CA ALA A 352 43.12 -4.47 -7.16
C ALA A 352 43.55 -3.41 -8.21
N LYS A 353 43.56 -2.13 -7.86
CA LYS A 353 44.05 -1.03 -8.71
C LYS A 353 45.34 -0.38 -8.17
N ALA A 354 45.86 -0.89 -7.05
CA ALA A 354 47.03 -0.34 -6.35
C ALA A 354 48.19 -1.35 -6.19
N GLY A 355 48.12 -2.50 -6.87
CA GLY A 355 49.20 -3.45 -7.06
C GLY A 355 49.18 -3.92 -8.50
#